data_AF-A0A918WDI9-F1
#
_entry.id   AF-A0A918WDI9-F1
#
_cell.length_a   1.000
_cell.length_b   1.000
_cell.length_c   1.000
_cell.angle_alpha   90.00
_cell.angle_beta   90.00
_cell.angle_gamma   90.00
#
_symmetry.space_group_name_H-M   'P 1'
#
loop_
_entity.id
_entity.type
_entity.pdbx_description
1 polymer ?
#
loop_
_entity_poly.entity_id
_entity_poly.type
_entity_poly.pdbx_seq_one_letter_code
_entity_poly.pdbx_strand_id
1 'polypeptide(L)'
;MLKNRNRKPSKKAQSQQAIARATALVDKQLAELKAHLLGKAEMQAFLDAANVAVDVYEDEVEGLVERATLPEFVVFTTVIEEDYPERFLEDIHPVIERLNDEGNASYLVIVFAEPSTLTLALTSRLFGQYPRLKGRVEIAHHLENLENELSEAFSKAVADWTEAPTLLDDARDGLKGIADLYSDSKPSRLCGKKIGKIFGYRGKEMATILSQSLDRPVSAAAFSATPDNDRLQDCLRNFELIARLRTVMSEAEFNAWLGADNWSLEDASPRQCILEGDVDAVAGLAARILEGNPS
;
A
#
# COMPACT_ATOMS: atom_id res chain seq x y z
N MET A 1 -33.18 54.21 24.64
CA MET A 1 -33.51 52.99 23.90
C MET A 1 -32.23 52.39 23.34
N LEU A 2 -31.94 51.14 23.70
CA LEU A 2 -30.64 50.49 23.51
C LEU A 2 -30.32 50.24 22.03
N LYS A 3 -29.10 50.59 21.63
CA LYS A 3 -28.51 50.24 20.32
C LYS A 3 -28.16 48.75 20.32
N ASN A 4 -28.82 47.98 19.46
CA ASN A 4 -28.44 46.60 19.12
C ASN A 4 -27.03 46.60 18.52
N ARG A 5 -26.04 46.17 19.29
CA ARG A 5 -24.69 45.88 18.77
C ARG A 5 -24.70 44.45 18.20
N ASN A 6 -24.78 44.34 16.88
CA ASN A 6 -24.36 43.13 16.17
C ASN A 6 -22.87 42.90 16.43
N ARG A 7 -22.54 42.10 17.44
CA ARG A 7 -21.17 41.60 17.65
C ARG A 7 -20.93 40.51 16.61
N LYS A 8 -20.00 40.75 15.68
CA LYS A 8 -19.47 39.67 14.84
C LYS A 8 -18.94 38.56 15.78
N PRO A 9 -19.21 37.28 15.50
CA PRO A 9 -18.68 36.18 16.30
C PRO A 9 -17.15 36.25 16.33
N SER A 10 -16.53 35.91 17.46
CA SER A 10 -15.07 35.88 17.60
C SER A 10 -14.47 34.87 16.60
N LYS A 11 -13.20 35.05 16.19
CA LYS A 11 -12.50 34.12 15.29
C LYS A 11 -12.61 32.66 15.77
N LYS A 12 -12.47 32.43 17.08
CA LYS A 12 -12.71 31.15 17.75
C LYS A 12 -14.11 30.57 17.54
N ALA A 13 -15.16 31.40 17.64
CA ALA A 13 -16.54 30.97 17.41
C ALA A 13 -16.83 30.67 15.93
N GLN A 14 -16.14 31.35 15.00
CA GLN A 14 -16.26 31.08 13.56
C GLN A 14 -15.56 29.77 13.18
N SER A 15 -14.37 29.52 13.74
CA SER A 15 -13.65 28.25 13.57
C SER A 15 -14.49 27.08 14.11
N GLN A 16 -14.96 27.14 15.36
CA GLN A 16 -15.83 26.09 15.94
C GLN A 16 -17.12 25.85 15.15
N GLN A 17 -17.71 26.90 14.60
CA GLN A 17 -18.91 26.76 13.77
C GLN A 17 -18.61 26.09 12.42
N ALA A 18 -17.45 26.34 11.82
CA ALA A 18 -17.06 25.70 10.57
C ALA A 18 -16.65 24.24 10.77
N ILE A 19 -15.98 23.95 11.88
CA ILE A 19 -15.66 22.60 12.34
C ILE A 19 -16.95 21.78 12.44
N ALA A 20 -17.94 22.29 13.18
CA ALA A 20 -19.23 21.62 13.32
C ALA A 20 -19.98 21.43 11.99
N ARG A 21 -19.80 22.36 11.03
CA ARG A 21 -20.38 22.22 9.67
C ARG A 21 -19.65 21.16 8.85
N ALA A 22 -18.33 21.10 8.92
CA ALA A 22 -17.52 20.08 8.26
C ALA A 22 -17.85 18.68 8.81
N THR A 23 -17.98 18.53 10.13
CA THR A 23 -18.44 17.27 10.76
C THR A 23 -19.79 16.85 10.19
N ALA A 24 -20.78 17.74 10.21
CA ALA A 24 -22.13 17.44 9.75
C ALA A 24 -22.21 17.10 8.26
N LEU A 25 -21.31 17.68 7.45
CA LEU A 25 -21.20 17.36 6.03
C LEU A 25 -20.59 15.97 5.81
N VAL A 26 -19.51 15.66 6.50
CA VAL A 26 -18.88 14.32 6.45
C VAL A 26 -19.91 13.26 6.83
N ASP A 27 -20.68 13.50 7.90
CA ASP A 27 -21.77 12.61 8.33
C ASP A 27 -22.85 12.43 7.24
N LYS A 28 -23.19 13.51 6.53
CA LYS A 28 -24.18 13.50 5.44
C LYS A 28 -23.66 12.74 4.22
N GLN A 29 -22.44 13.02 3.76
CA GLN A 29 -21.85 12.32 2.61
C GLN A 29 -21.65 10.83 2.92
N LEU A 30 -21.27 10.51 4.15
CA LEU A 30 -21.22 9.13 4.63
C LEU A 30 -22.62 8.48 4.59
N ALA A 31 -23.67 9.19 4.98
CA ALA A 31 -25.05 8.69 4.90
C ALA A 31 -25.57 8.51 3.45
N GLU A 32 -25.14 9.34 2.51
CA GLU A 32 -25.46 9.17 1.08
C GLU A 32 -24.72 7.97 0.48
N LEU A 33 -23.45 7.75 0.87
CA LEU A 33 -22.68 6.54 0.59
C LEU A 33 -23.36 5.27 1.17
N LYS A 34 -23.88 5.34 2.41
CA LYS A 34 -24.68 4.26 3.03
C LYS A 34 -25.87 3.85 2.17
N ALA A 35 -26.56 4.83 1.58
CA ALA A 35 -27.75 4.59 0.76
C ALA A 35 -27.40 3.97 -0.61
N HIS A 36 -26.21 4.27 -1.16
CA HIS A 36 -25.81 3.79 -2.48
C HIS A 36 -25.16 2.38 -2.45
N LEU A 37 -24.56 1.98 -1.33
CA LEU A 37 -23.71 0.78 -1.21
C LEU A 37 -24.34 -0.40 -0.41
N LEU A 38 -25.66 -0.42 -0.26
CA LEU A 38 -26.48 -1.33 0.56
C LEU A 38 -26.46 -2.85 0.19
N GLY A 39 -25.34 -3.37 -0.33
CA GLY A 39 -25.20 -4.76 -0.78
C GLY A 39 -24.19 -5.65 -0.04
N LYS A 40 -23.35 -5.14 0.87
CA LYS A 40 -22.27 -5.94 1.48
C LYS A 40 -22.30 -5.94 3.01
N ALA A 41 -22.30 -7.14 3.60
CA ALA A 41 -22.29 -7.39 5.04
C ALA A 41 -21.05 -6.84 5.78
N GLU A 42 -20.00 -6.48 5.05
CA GLU A 42 -18.77 -5.84 5.54
C GLU A 42 -19.01 -4.39 6.00
N MET A 43 -20.12 -3.76 5.59
CA MET A 43 -20.42 -2.36 5.87
C MET A 43 -20.88 -2.10 7.31
N GLN A 44 -21.51 -3.06 8.01
CA GLN A 44 -21.98 -2.81 9.38
C GLN A 44 -20.83 -2.69 10.39
N ALA A 45 -19.72 -3.40 10.16
CA ALA A 45 -18.48 -3.25 10.92
C ALA A 45 -17.74 -1.92 10.58
N PHE A 46 -17.83 -1.47 9.33
CA PHE A 46 -17.40 -0.13 8.88
C PHE A 46 -18.19 0.99 9.58
N LEU A 47 -19.49 0.78 9.82
CA LEU A 47 -20.38 1.76 10.44
C LEU A 47 -20.17 1.96 11.95
N ASP A 48 -19.72 0.92 12.65
CA ASP A 48 -19.40 1.01 14.08
C ASP A 48 -18.07 1.76 14.31
N ALA A 49 -17.18 1.80 13.31
CA ALA A 49 -15.87 2.48 13.37
C ALA A 49 -15.90 3.96 12.91
N ALA A 50 -16.88 4.36 12.09
CA ALA A 50 -16.91 5.69 11.44
C ALA A 50 -17.55 6.84 12.28
N ASN A 51 -18.12 6.56 13.45
CA ASN A 51 -18.84 7.56 14.26
C ASN A 51 -17.95 8.55 15.05
N VAL A 52 -16.65 8.62 14.80
CA VAL A 52 -15.71 9.46 15.58
C VAL A 52 -14.63 10.06 14.67
N ALA A 53 -14.86 11.25 14.10
CA ALA A 53 -13.76 12.05 13.55
C ALA A 53 -14.16 13.52 13.32
N VAL A 54 -13.75 14.42 14.21
CA VAL A 54 -13.24 15.77 13.90
C VAL A 54 -12.34 16.20 15.06
N ASP A 55 -11.02 16.17 14.85
CA ASP A 55 -10.05 16.75 15.79
C ASP A 55 -9.64 18.14 15.28
N VAL A 56 -9.72 19.13 16.17
CA VAL A 56 -9.16 20.46 15.97
C VAL A 56 -8.17 20.70 17.09
N TYR A 57 -6.95 21.07 16.69
CA TYR A 57 -5.89 21.54 17.57
C TYR A 57 -6.37 22.75 18.40
N GLU A 58 -6.59 22.54 19.69
CA GLU A 58 -6.31 23.53 20.74
C GLU A 58 -5.76 22.77 21.94
N ASP A 59 -4.47 23.02 22.21
CA ASP A 59 -3.69 22.71 23.40
C ASP A 59 -2.81 21.42 23.38
N GLU A 60 -1.60 21.64 23.89
CA GLU A 60 -0.37 20.85 23.87
C GLU A 60 -0.51 19.32 24.09
N VAL A 61 0.42 18.60 23.44
CA VAL A 61 0.87 17.22 23.71
C VAL A 61 0.58 16.74 25.14
N GLU A 62 -0.48 15.96 25.36
CA GLU A 62 -0.55 14.78 26.24
C GLU A 62 -1.99 14.20 26.31
N GLY A 63 -2.20 13.03 25.71
CA GLY A 63 -3.22 12.07 26.19
C GLY A 63 -4.40 11.72 25.25
N LEU A 64 -4.38 10.46 24.78
CA LEU A 64 -5.49 9.65 24.20
C LEU A 64 -6.06 10.14 22.86
N VAL A 65 -5.73 9.55 21.69
CA VAL A 65 -6.04 8.19 21.18
C VAL A 65 -7.51 7.81 21.29
N GLU A 66 -8.27 8.04 20.21
CA GLU A 66 -9.27 7.06 19.73
C GLU A 66 -9.41 7.16 18.20
N ARG A 67 -9.04 6.06 17.53
CA ARG A 67 -8.97 5.88 16.08
C ARG A 67 -10.37 5.74 15.47
N ALA A 68 -10.63 6.45 14.38
CA ALA A 68 -11.49 5.95 13.30
C ALA A 68 -10.63 5.69 12.06
N THR A 69 -9.91 4.58 12.07
CA THR A 69 -9.22 4.04 10.90
C THR A 69 -10.26 3.31 10.04
N LEU A 70 -10.47 3.74 8.79
CA LEU A 70 -10.61 2.73 7.74
C LEU A 70 -9.25 2.03 7.64
N PRO A 71 -9.16 0.71 7.48
CA PRO A 71 -7.86 0.05 7.45
C PRO A 71 -6.97 0.47 6.26
N GLU A 72 -7.48 1.28 5.32
CA GLU A 72 -6.92 1.38 3.96
C GLU A 72 -6.75 2.82 3.41
N PHE A 73 -7.33 3.87 4.03
CA PHE A 73 -6.98 5.28 3.70
C PHE A 73 -7.37 6.30 4.79
N VAL A 74 -6.67 7.45 4.82
CA VAL A 74 -6.86 8.53 5.81
C VAL A 74 -6.91 9.92 5.15
N VAL A 75 -7.90 10.75 5.51
CA VAL A 75 -7.94 12.17 5.12
C VAL A 75 -7.63 13.04 6.34
N PHE A 76 -6.48 13.71 6.33
CA PHE A 76 -6.07 14.66 7.37
C PHE A 76 -6.64 16.04 7.05
N THR A 77 -7.07 16.78 8.06
CA THR A 77 -7.48 18.19 7.89
C THR A 77 -6.70 19.05 8.87
N THR A 78 -6.14 20.16 8.40
CA THR A 78 -5.50 21.16 9.25
C THR A 78 -5.99 22.56 8.89
N VAL A 79 -6.24 23.38 9.91
CA VAL A 79 -6.64 24.78 9.76
C VAL A 79 -5.49 25.66 10.21
N ILE A 80 -5.14 26.62 9.37
CA ILE A 80 -3.97 27.48 9.56
C ILE A 80 -4.45 28.91 9.73
N GLU A 81 -4.14 29.45 10.90
CA GLU A 81 -4.30 30.87 11.19
C GLU A 81 -3.04 31.60 10.72
N GLU A 82 -3.20 32.65 9.90
CA GLU A 82 -2.09 33.31 9.18
C GLU A 82 -1.08 34.08 10.07
N ASP A 83 -1.23 34.03 11.39
CA ASP A 83 -0.47 34.88 12.30
C ASP A 83 1.02 34.48 12.40
N TYR A 84 1.44 33.30 11.89
CA TYR A 84 2.82 32.80 11.95
C TYR A 84 3.28 31.99 10.71
N PRO A 85 3.49 32.62 9.54
CA PRO A 85 3.88 31.93 8.30
C PRO A 85 5.24 31.22 8.38
N GLU A 86 6.13 31.64 9.28
CA GLU A 86 7.43 31.01 9.51
C GLU A 86 7.34 29.61 10.15
N ARG A 87 6.28 29.34 10.92
CA ARG A 87 6.07 28.04 11.61
C ARG A 87 5.21 27.07 10.81
N PHE A 88 4.53 27.54 9.78
CA PHE A 88 3.69 26.73 8.88
C PHE A 88 4.29 25.37 8.50
N LEU A 89 5.57 25.33 8.11
CA LEU A 89 6.21 24.07 7.73
C LEU A 89 6.54 23.19 8.94
N GLU A 90 6.89 23.79 10.07
CA GLU A 90 7.17 23.06 11.32
C GLU A 90 5.89 22.41 11.84
N ASP A 91 4.76 23.10 11.74
CA ASP A 91 3.45 22.64 12.21
C ASP A 91 2.85 21.55 11.31
N ILE A 92 3.07 21.63 9.99
CA ILE A 92 2.55 20.65 9.03
C ILE A 92 3.45 19.42 8.91
N HIS A 93 4.76 19.54 9.21
CA HIS A 93 5.72 18.45 9.02
C HIS A 93 5.30 17.13 9.69
N PRO A 94 4.83 17.10 10.96
CA PRO A 94 4.36 15.87 11.58
C PRO A 94 3.15 15.23 10.87
N VAL A 95 2.27 16.05 10.29
CA VAL A 95 1.11 15.56 9.53
C VAL A 95 1.56 14.94 8.21
N ILE A 96 2.58 15.50 7.58
CA ILE A 96 3.19 14.95 6.35
C ILE A 96 3.90 13.63 6.63
N GLU A 97 4.63 13.51 7.73
CA GLU A 97 5.27 12.24 8.11
C GLU A 97 4.23 11.15 8.26
N ARG A 98 3.13 11.44 8.98
CA ARG A 98 2.02 10.50 9.12
C ARG A 98 1.34 10.18 7.79
N LEU A 99 1.15 11.17 6.93
CA LEU A 99 0.59 10.98 5.57
C LEU A 99 1.45 10.04 4.71
N ASN A 100 2.77 10.05 4.90
CA ASN A 100 3.69 9.15 4.20
C ASN A 100 3.65 7.72 4.78
N ASP A 101 3.50 7.58 6.10
CA ASP A 101 3.43 6.29 6.78
C ASP A 101 2.12 5.53 6.44
N GLU A 102 1.01 6.24 6.25
CA GLU A 102 -0.32 5.69 5.94
C GLU A 102 -0.51 5.31 4.45
N GLY A 103 0.57 5.30 3.64
CA GLY A 103 0.53 4.81 2.25
C GLY A 103 -0.12 5.76 1.24
N ASN A 104 -0.37 5.26 0.02
CA ASN A 104 -0.71 6.08 -1.14
C ASN A 104 -2.13 6.65 -1.16
N ALA A 105 -3.09 6.02 -0.47
CA ALA A 105 -4.49 6.43 -0.52
C ALA A 105 -4.84 7.55 0.49
N SER A 106 -3.85 8.08 1.22
CA SER A 106 -4.08 9.11 2.22
C SER A 106 -3.94 10.52 1.65
N TYR A 107 -4.79 11.46 2.09
CA TYR A 107 -4.88 12.84 1.58
C TYR A 107 -4.82 13.86 2.73
N LEU A 108 -4.40 15.08 2.44
CA LEU A 108 -4.35 16.19 3.40
C LEU A 108 -5.11 17.40 2.86
N VAL A 109 -6.07 17.91 3.61
CA VAL A 109 -6.76 19.18 3.33
C VAL A 109 -6.20 20.27 4.23
N ILE A 110 -5.63 21.30 3.62
CA ILE A 110 -5.13 22.49 4.32
C ILE A 110 -6.13 23.62 4.14
N VAL A 111 -6.61 24.20 5.24
CA VAL A 111 -7.51 25.35 5.20
C VAL A 111 -6.81 26.59 5.72
N PHE A 112 -6.87 27.67 4.94
CA PHE A 112 -6.46 29.00 5.39
C PHE A 112 -7.69 29.74 5.93
N ALA A 113 -7.63 30.16 7.20
CA ALA A 113 -8.76 30.83 7.86
C ALA A 113 -9.11 32.18 7.19
N GLU A 114 -8.10 32.89 6.71
CA GLU A 114 -8.20 34.08 5.86
C GLU A 114 -7.19 33.87 4.71
N PRO A 115 -7.56 34.02 3.44
CA PRO A 115 -6.58 33.95 2.36
C PRO A 115 -5.91 35.29 2.17
N SER A 116 -4.59 35.24 2.13
CA SER A 116 -3.76 36.36 1.73
C SER A 116 -2.83 35.98 0.58
N THR A 117 -2.06 36.95 0.12
CA THR A 117 -0.93 36.71 -0.79
C THR A 117 0.11 35.73 -0.21
N LEU A 118 0.12 35.52 1.12
CA LEU A 118 0.98 34.53 1.78
C LEU A 118 0.54 33.10 1.50
N THR A 119 -0.75 32.84 1.29
CA THR A 119 -1.27 31.49 0.99
C THR A 119 -0.58 30.86 -0.22
N LEU A 120 -0.38 31.64 -1.29
CA LEU A 120 0.30 31.16 -2.49
C LEU A 120 1.80 30.89 -2.24
N ALA A 121 2.45 31.75 -1.45
CA ALA A 121 3.86 31.61 -1.11
C ALA A 121 4.10 30.38 -0.21
N LEU A 122 3.24 30.17 0.80
CA LEU A 122 3.29 29.02 1.70
C LEU A 122 3.01 27.71 0.95
N THR A 123 2.00 27.70 0.09
CA THR A 123 1.69 26.57 -0.79
C THR A 123 2.87 26.23 -1.72
N SER A 124 3.48 27.25 -2.33
CA SER A 124 4.64 27.06 -3.20
C SER A 124 5.84 26.50 -2.43
N ARG A 125 6.04 26.96 -1.19
CA ARG A 125 7.10 26.46 -0.30
C ARG A 125 6.84 25.03 0.13
N LEU A 126 5.59 24.68 0.47
CA LEU A 126 5.16 23.33 0.80
C LEU A 126 5.50 22.35 -0.32
N PHE A 127 5.05 22.63 -1.55
CA PHE A 127 5.30 21.75 -2.69
C PHE A 127 6.75 21.77 -3.18
N GLY A 128 7.49 22.85 -2.92
CA GLY A 128 8.93 22.89 -3.16
C GLY A 128 9.71 21.97 -2.22
N GLN A 129 9.31 21.90 -0.95
CA GLN A 129 9.95 21.05 0.05
C GLN A 129 9.44 19.60 0.00
N TYR A 130 8.18 19.38 -0.36
CA TYR A 130 7.55 18.06 -0.45
C TYR A 130 6.89 17.83 -1.81
N PRO A 131 7.67 17.62 -2.89
CA PRO A 131 7.12 17.48 -4.24
C PRO A 131 6.16 16.29 -4.41
N ARG A 132 6.33 15.23 -3.62
CA ARG A 132 5.50 14.02 -3.65
C ARG A 132 4.06 14.24 -3.15
N LEU A 133 3.80 15.36 -2.47
CA LEU A 133 2.46 15.73 -2.01
C LEU A 133 1.60 16.33 -3.11
N LYS A 134 2.18 16.65 -4.27
CA LYS A 134 1.46 17.22 -5.40
C LYS A 134 0.47 16.19 -5.96
N GLY A 135 -0.81 16.41 -5.67
CA GLY A 135 -1.90 15.48 -6.01
C GLY A 135 -2.51 14.75 -4.81
N ARG A 136 -1.93 14.89 -3.60
CA ARG A 136 -2.44 14.31 -2.33
C ARG A 136 -2.82 15.37 -1.31
N VAL A 137 -2.75 16.65 -1.70
CA VAL A 137 -3.06 17.79 -0.84
C VAL A 137 -4.08 18.67 -1.54
N GLU A 138 -5.20 18.92 -0.88
CA GLU A 138 -6.19 19.92 -1.28
C GLU A 138 -6.04 21.18 -0.42
N ILE A 139 -6.27 22.35 -1.02
CA ILE A 139 -6.05 23.63 -0.36
C ILE A 139 -7.33 24.46 -0.41
N ALA A 140 -7.97 24.58 0.74
CA ALA A 140 -9.09 25.48 0.91
C ALA A 140 -8.55 26.88 1.23
N HIS A 141 -8.58 27.76 0.23
CA HIS A 141 -8.21 29.17 0.41
C HIS A 141 -9.16 29.90 1.38
N HIS A 142 -10.37 29.39 1.58
CA HIS A 142 -11.33 29.90 2.54
C HIS A 142 -11.98 28.74 3.28
N LEU A 143 -12.40 29.01 4.52
CA LEU A 143 -13.21 28.09 5.31
C LEU A 143 -14.52 27.71 4.63
N GLU A 144 -15.09 28.60 3.80
CA GLU A 144 -16.28 28.34 2.98
C GLU A 144 -16.04 27.31 1.88
N ASN A 145 -14.78 27.08 1.48
CA ASN A 145 -14.40 26.09 0.47
C ASN A 145 -14.05 24.74 1.07
N LEU A 146 -13.90 24.63 2.39
CA LEU A 146 -13.51 23.39 3.08
C LEU A 146 -14.39 22.20 2.68
N GLU A 147 -15.69 22.41 2.56
CA GLU A 147 -16.66 21.39 2.12
C GLU A 147 -16.32 20.83 0.73
N ASN A 148 -15.99 21.70 -0.22
CA ASN A 148 -15.64 21.28 -1.58
C ASN A 148 -14.30 20.55 -1.61
N GLU A 149 -13.29 21.07 -0.89
CA GLU A 149 -11.95 20.46 -0.86
C GLU A 149 -11.93 19.12 -0.12
N LEU A 150 -12.71 18.98 0.95
CA LEU A 150 -12.92 17.69 1.61
C LEU A 150 -13.59 16.70 0.66
N SER A 151 -14.69 17.11 0.01
CA SER A 151 -15.40 16.25 -0.93
C SER A 151 -14.49 15.79 -2.08
N GLU A 152 -13.61 16.66 -2.57
CA GLU A 152 -12.62 16.33 -3.60
C GLU A 152 -11.57 15.36 -3.07
N ALA A 153 -10.98 15.62 -1.89
CA ALA A 153 -10.00 14.74 -1.26
C ALA A 153 -10.57 13.33 -0.99
N PHE A 154 -11.81 13.26 -0.49
CA PHE A 154 -12.51 11.99 -0.29
C PHE A 154 -12.80 11.28 -1.63
N SER A 155 -13.21 12.01 -2.66
CA SER A 155 -13.47 11.42 -3.98
C SER A 155 -12.20 10.83 -4.58
N LYS A 156 -11.06 11.52 -4.42
CA LYS A 156 -9.75 11.03 -4.87
C LYS A 156 -9.26 9.85 -4.05
N ALA A 157 -9.39 9.91 -2.71
CA ALA A 157 -9.03 8.80 -1.84
C ALA A 157 -9.86 7.54 -2.15
N VAL A 158 -11.17 7.70 -2.40
CA VAL A 158 -12.04 6.60 -2.82
C VAL A 158 -11.69 6.12 -4.21
N ALA A 159 -11.42 7.01 -5.17
CA ALA A 159 -11.01 6.63 -6.52
C ALA A 159 -9.71 5.82 -6.50
N ASP A 160 -8.67 6.33 -5.86
CA ASP A 160 -7.38 5.67 -5.67
C ASP A 160 -7.53 4.35 -4.93
N TRP A 161 -8.43 4.26 -3.96
CA TRP A 161 -8.74 3.02 -3.26
C TRP A 161 -9.49 2.01 -4.15
N THR A 162 -10.43 2.47 -4.99
CA THR A 162 -11.15 1.61 -5.93
C THR A 162 -10.33 1.20 -7.15
N GLU A 163 -9.34 2.01 -7.53
CA GLU A 163 -8.38 1.75 -8.60
C GLU A 163 -7.13 1.02 -8.10
N ALA A 164 -6.84 1.07 -6.80
CA ALA A 164 -5.85 0.20 -6.18
C ALA A 164 -6.26 -1.24 -6.47
N PRO A 165 -5.40 -2.04 -7.14
CA PRO A 165 -5.65 -3.47 -7.26
C PRO A 165 -5.90 -3.99 -5.86
N THR A 166 -7.02 -4.67 -5.64
CA THR A 166 -7.24 -5.29 -4.33
C THR A 166 -6.04 -6.20 -4.06
N LEU A 167 -5.59 -6.34 -2.81
CA LEU A 167 -4.54 -7.31 -2.45
C LEU A 167 -4.84 -8.71 -3.01
N LEU A 168 -6.13 -9.01 -3.22
CA LEU A 168 -6.64 -10.19 -3.91
C LEU A 168 -6.44 -10.19 -5.43
N ASP A 169 -6.56 -9.05 -6.12
CA ASP A 169 -6.26 -8.93 -7.55
C ASP A 169 -4.76 -8.98 -7.83
N ASP A 170 -3.93 -8.32 -7.01
CA ASP A 170 -2.46 -8.44 -7.08
C ASP A 170 -2.01 -9.85 -6.70
N ALA A 171 -2.59 -10.45 -5.67
CA ALA A 171 -2.36 -11.86 -5.36
C ALA A 171 -2.84 -12.76 -6.50
N ARG A 172 -3.96 -12.44 -7.18
CA ARG A 172 -4.48 -13.23 -8.30
C ARG A 172 -3.61 -13.10 -9.54
N ASP A 173 -3.07 -11.92 -9.83
CA ASP A 173 -2.17 -11.70 -10.96
C ASP A 173 -0.78 -12.28 -10.67
N GLY A 174 -0.30 -12.19 -9.42
CA GLY A 174 0.84 -12.94 -8.94
C GLY A 174 0.65 -14.46 -9.08
N LEU A 175 -0.53 -14.97 -8.71
CA LEU A 175 -0.90 -16.38 -8.86
C LEU A 175 -1.01 -16.80 -10.34
N LYS A 176 -1.42 -15.91 -11.26
CA LYS A 176 -1.42 -16.21 -12.70
C LYS A 176 0.00 -16.44 -13.24
N GLY A 177 0.99 -15.68 -12.77
CA GLY A 177 2.39 -15.82 -13.21
C GLY A 177 3.05 -17.14 -12.81
N ILE A 178 2.48 -17.85 -11.82
CA ILE A 178 2.98 -19.14 -11.32
C ILE A 178 1.98 -20.29 -11.49
N ALA A 179 0.79 -20.04 -12.03
CA ALA A 179 -0.23 -21.06 -12.26
C ALA A 179 0.27 -22.20 -13.17
N ASP A 180 1.18 -21.87 -14.09
CA ASP A 180 1.83 -22.81 -14.99
C ASP A 180 2.82 -23.77 -14.32
N LEU A 181 3.05 -23.66 -13.00
CA LEU A 181 3.82 -24.61 -12.18
C LEU A 181 2.95 -25.71 -11.54
N TYR A 182 1.68 -25.43 -11.31
CA TYR A 182 0.76 -26.32 -10.60
C TYR A 182 0.19 -27.41 -11.52
N SER A 183 -0.19 -28.55 -10.94
CA SER A 183 -0.81 -29.64 -11.68
C SER A 183 -2.23 -29.31 -12.12
N ASP A 184 -2.56 -29.60 -13.38
CA ASP A 184 -3.92 -29.43 -13.90
C ASP A 184 -4.92 -30.40 -13.21
N SER A 185 -4.44 -31.57 -12.78
CA SER A 185 -5.26 -32.57 -12.08
C SER A 185 -5.38 -32.34 -10.57
N LYS A 186 -4.45 -31.58 -9.98
CA LYS A 186 -4.39 -31.27 -8.54
C LYS A 186 -3.89 -29.82 -8.35
N PRO A 187 -4.76 -28.81 -8.49
CA PRO A 187 -4.37 -27.40 -8.60
C PRO A 187 -3.59 -26.83 -7.42
N SER A 188 -3.65 -27.47 -6.24
CA SER A 188 -2.88 -27.06 -5.05
C SER A 188 -1.47 -27.67 -4.97
N ARG A 189 -1.06 -28.50 -5.94
CA ARG A 189 0.18 -29.26 -5.91
C ARG A 189 1.08 -28.95 -7.08
N LEU A 190 2.38 -28.86 -6.79
CA LEU A 190 3.41 -28.52 -7.76
C LEU A 190 3.74 -29.72 -8.66
N CYS A 191 3.88 -29.44 -9.95
CA CYS A 191 4.25 -30.43 -10.96
C CYS A 191 5.72 -30.26 -11.34
N GLY A 192 6.54 -31.24 -11.00
CA GLY A 192 7.99 -31.22 -11.26
C GLY A 192 8.29 -31.07 -12.76
N LYS A 193 7.51 -31.68 -13.66
CA LYS A 193 7.72 -31.51 -15.11
C LYS A 193 7.53 -30.07 -15.57
N LYS A 194 6.55 -29.36 -15.01
CA LYS A 194 6.27 -27.95 -15.33
C LYS A 194 7.39 -27.05 -14.78
N ILE A 195 7.81 -27.29 -13.53
CA ILE A 195 8.99 -26.63 -12.94
C ILE A 195 10.24 -26.85 -13.80
N GLY A 196 10.59 -28.10 -14.12
CA GLY A 196 11.76 -28.40 -14.94
C GLY A 196 11.74 -27.66 -16.28
N LYS A 197 10.58 -27.55 -16.92
CA LYS A 197 10.42 -26.79 -18.16
C LYS A 197 10.78 -25.30 -17.99
N ILE A 198 10.31 -24.66 -16.92
CA ILE A 198 10.56 -23.23 -16.66
C ILE A 198 12.04 -22.94 -16.41
N PHE A 199 12.73 -23.82 -15.69
CA PHE A 199 14.16 -23.65 -15.41
C PHE A 199 15.09 -24.20 -16.50
N GLY A 200 14.53 -24.91 -17.49
CA GLY A 200 15.28 -25.51 -18.61
C GLY A 200 15.94 -26.84 -18.28
N TYR A 201 15.46 -27.56 -17.26
CA TYR A 201 16.01 -28.84 -16.80
C TYR A 201 15.12 -30.03 -17.14
N ARG A 202 15.75 -31.12 -17.56
CA ARG A 202 15.10 -32.41 -17.79
C ARG A 202 14.88 -33.13 -16.45
N GLY A 203 13.97 -34.11 -16.44
CA GLY A 203 13.60 -34.81 -15.21
C GLY A 203 14.77 -35.52 -14.50
N LYS A 204 15.82 -35.94 -15.21
CA LYS A 204 17.02 -36.51 -14.61
C LYS A 204 17.88 -35.44 -13.92
N GLU A 205 18.05 -34.28 -14.54
CA GLU A 205 18.79 -33.15 -13.99
C GLU A 205 18.09 -32.61 -12.75
N MET A 206 16.77 -32.42 -12.81
CA MET A 206 15.97 -32.04 -11.66
C MET A 206 16.08 -33.03 -10.50
N ALA A 207 16.08 -34.34 -10.78
CA ALA A 207 16.26 -35.34 -9.75
C ALA A 207 17.65 -35.26 -9.10
N THR A 208 18.70 -34.96 -9.87
CA THR A 208 20.06 -34.71 -9.35
C THR A 208 20.09 -33.46 -8.47
N ILE A 209 19.57 -32.33 -8.95
CA ILE A 209 19.49 -31.07 -8.20
C ILE A 209 18.75 -31.27 -6.86
N LEU A 210 17.58 -31.91 -6.91
CA LEU A 210 16.81 -32.22 -5.71
C LEU A 210 17.54 -33.18 -4.77
N SER A 211 18.37 -34.08 -5.30
CA SER A 211 19.16 -34.98 -4.46
C SER A 211 20.25 -34.24 -3.70
N GLN A 212 20.90 -33.28 -4.35
CA GLN A 212 21.92 -32.42 -3.74
C GLN A 212 21.29 -31.52 -2.67
N SER A 213 20.20 -30.82 -3.01
CA SER A 213 19.47 -29.93 -2.09
C SER A 213 18.95 -30.64 -0.84
N LEU A 214 18.51 -31.90 -0.98
CA LEU A 214 17.96 -32.68 0.14
C LEU A 214 18.99 -33.52 0.89
N ASP A 215 20.24 -33.54 0.44
CA ASP A 215 21.27 -34.49 0.88
C ASP A 215 20.76 -35.96 0.94
N ARG A 216 19.96 -36.37 -0.07
CA ARG A 216 19.42 -37.73 -0.17
C ARG A 216 19.07 -38.09 -1.61
N PRO A 217 19.16 -39.36 -2.02
CA PRO A 217 18.88 -39.75 -3.41
C PRO A 217 17.40 -39.57 -3.79
N VAL A 218 17.16 -38.82 -4.85
CA VAL A 218 15.87 -38.68 -5.54
C VAL A 218 16.01 -39.29 -6.93
N SER A 219 15.16 -40.27 -7.25
CA SER A 219 15.15 -40.87 -8.59
C SER A 219 14.31 -40.04 -9.57
N ALA A 220 14.63 -40.13 -10.86
CA ALA A 220 13.83 -39.51 -11.92
C ALA A 220 12.37 -40.02 -11.94
N ALA A 221 12.14 -41.26 -11.49
CA ALA A 221 10.81 -41.83 -11.31
C ALA A 221 10.07 -41.16 -10.14
N ALA A 222 10.75 -40.97 -9.00
CA ALA A 222 10.18 -40.26 -7.84
C ALA A 222 9.85 -38.80 -8.18
N PHE A 223 10.69 -38.13 -8.96
CA PHE A 223 10.42 -36.79 -9.48
C PHE A 223 9.24 -36.77 -10.46
N SER A 224 9.21 -37.72 -11.40
CA SER A 224 8.14 -37.83 -12.40
C SER A 224 6.78 -38.19 -11.79
N ALA A 225 6.75 -38.75 -10.57
CA ALA A 225 5.55 -39.02 -9.81
C ALA A 225 4.94 -37.76 -9.15
N THR A 226 5.54 -36.58 -9.31
CA THR A 226 4.89 -35.31 -8.95
C THR A 226 3.70 -35.05 -9.90
N PRO A 227 2.56 -34.53 -9.41
CA PRO A 227 2.34 -33.92 -8.10
C PRO A 227 2.15 -34.89 -6.93
N ASP A 228 1.98 -36.19 -7.15
CA ASP A 228 1.53 -37.15 -6.11
C ASP A 228 2.60 -37.53 -5.08
N ASN A 229 3.85 -37.16 -5.31
CA ASN A 229 4.94 -37.38 -4.36
C ASN A 229 4.97 -36.26 -3.30
N ASP A 230 4.34 -36.51 -2.14
CA ASP A 230 4.30 -35.57 -1.00
C ASP A 230 5.69 -35.14 -0.54
N ARG A 231 6.65 -36.07 -0.49
CA ARG A 231 7.99 -35.83 0.05
C ARG A 231 8.81 -34.82 -0.75
N LEU A 232 8.39 -34.50 -1.97
CA LEU A 232 9.06 -33.55 -2.85
C LEU A 232 8.33 -32.20 -2.90
N GLN A 233 7.11 -32.07 -2.37
CA GLN A 233 6.35 -30.83 -2.50
C GLN A 233 7.05 -29.65 -1.82
N ASP A 234 7.60 -29.86 -0.62
CA ASP A 234 8.32 -28.82 0.11
C ASP A 234 9.57 -28.33 -0.65
N CYS A 235 10.31 -29.24 -1.29
CA CYS A 235 11.48 -28.88 -2.09
C CYS A 235 11.10 -28.13 -3.37
N LEU A 236 9.98 -28.52 -3.99
CA LEU A 236 9.46 -27.83 -5.16
C LEU A 236 8.97 -26.40 -4.82
N ARG A 237 8.64 -26.11 -3.55
CA ARG A 237 8.25 -24.75 -3.12
C ARG A 237 9.38 -23.74 -3.31
N ASN A 238 10.64 -24.14 -3.12
CA ASN A 238 11.76 -23.22 -3.34
C ASN A 238 11.87 -22.82 -4.83
N PHE A 239 11.62 -23.75 -5.75
CA PHE A 239 11.50 -23.42 -7.18
C PHE A 239 10.30 -22.53 -7.48
N GLU A 240 9.18 -22.72 -6.81
CA GLU A 240 8.01 -21.86 -6.96
C GLU A 240 8.28 -20.43 -6.47
N LEU A 241 8.94 -20.26 -5.32
CA LEU A 241 9.38 -18.96 -4.80
C LEU A 241 10.29 -18.25 -5.79
N ILE A 242 11.27 -18.95 -6.38
CA ILE A 242 12.15 -18.37 -7.40
C ILE A 242 11.34 -17.96 -8.64
N ALA A 243 10.42 -18.83 -9.09
CA ALA A 243 9.60 -18.57 -10.27
C ALA A 243 8.60 -17.42 -10.08
N ARG A 244 8.26 -17.02 -8.85
CA ARG A 244 7.45 -15.81 -8.57
C ARG A 244 8.09 -14.53 -9.10
N LEU A 245 9.41 -14.48 -9.29
CA LEU A 245 10.04 -13.33 -9.93
C LEU A 245 9.44 -13.05 -11.31
N ARG A 246 8.92 -14.06 -12.02
CA ARG A 246 8.21 -13.92 -13.31
C ARG A 246 6.92 -13.09 -13.22
N THR A 247 6.45 -12.74 -12.03
CA THR A 247 5.31 -11.82 -11.85
C THR A 247 5.73 -10.36 -11.96
N VAL A 248 7.01 -10.06 -11.74
CA VAL A 248 7.58 -8.70 -11.77
C VAL A 248 8.63 -8.50 -12.86
N MET A 249 9.01 -9.55 -13.58
CA MET A 249 9.93 -9.48 -14.72
C MET A 249 9.48 -10.40 -15.86
N SER A 250 9.81 -10.04 -17.09
CA SER A 250 9.54 -10.85 -18.28
C SER A 250 10.34 -12.16 -18.28
N GLU A 251 9.95 -13.12 -19.13
CA GLU A 251 10.69 -14.39 -19.26
C GLU A 251 12.15 -14.18 -19.70
N ALA A 252 12.42 -13.18 -20.54
CA ALA A 252 13.78 -12.85 -20.98
C ALA A 252 14.61 -12.29 -19.82
N GLU A 253 14.04 -11.39 -19.03
CA GLU A 253 14.69 -10.82 -17.84
C GLU A 253 14.91 -11.88 -16.76
N PHE A 254 13.95 -12.78 -16.55
CA PHE A 254 14.09 -13.89 -15.61
C PHE A 254 15.23 -14.83 -16.00
N ASN A 255 15.33 -15.18 -17.28
CA ASN A 255 16.42 -16.02 -17.78
C ASN A 255 17.78 -15.29 -17.71
N ALA A 256 17.80 -13.99 -17.96
CA ALA A 256 19.02 -13.17 -17.82
C ALA A 256 19.45 -13.09 -16.35
N TRP A 257 18.52 -12.86 -15.42
CA TRP A 257 18.77 -12.85 -13.98
C TRP A 257 19.31 -14.19 -13.49
N LEU A 258 18.73 -15.32 -13.93
CA LEU A 258 19.23 -16.65 -13.59
C LEU A 258 20.69 -16.86 -14.01
N GLY A 259 21.13 -16.25 -15.11
CA GLY A 259 22.48 -16.39 -15.65
C GLY A 259 23.47 -15.31 -15.23
N ALA A 260 23.02 -14.27 -14.52
CA ALA A 260 23.87 -13.17 -14.10
C ALA A 260 24.50 -13.46 -12.73
N ASP A 261 25.79 -13.16 -12.59
CA ASP A 261 26.50 -13.26 -11.32
C ASP A 261 25.84 -12.35 -10.28
N ASN A 262 25.73 -12.83 -9.05
CA ASN A 262 25.08 -12.12 -7.97
C ASN A 262 25.97 -12.09 -6.73
N TRP A 263 26.30 -10.88 -6.27
CA TRP A 263 27.17 -10.66 -5.12
C TRP A 263 26.59 -11.24 -3.81
N SER A 264 25.26 -11.31 -3.67
CA SER A 264 24.60 -11.93 -2.51
C SER A 264 24.67 -13.47 -2.55
N LEU A 265 25.19 -14.05 -3.64
CA LEU A 265 25.46 -15.48 -3.84
C LEU A 265 26.97 -15.73 -4.08
N GLU A 266 27.84 -14.95 -3.44
CA GLU A 266 29.31 -15.09 -3.56
C GLU A 266 29.80 -14.96 -5.01
N ASP A 267 29.22 -14.03 -5.76
CA ASP A 267 29.47 -13.79 -7.19
C ASP A 267 29.14 -14.98 -8.10
N ALA A 268 28.42 -15.99 -7.60
CA ALA A 268 27.84 -17.05 -8.42
C ALA A 268 26.51 -16.60 -9.03
N SER A 269 26.18 -17.15 -10.20
CA SER A 269 24.85 -16.96 -10.80
C SER A 269 23.80 -17.82 -10.08
N PRO A 270 22.53 -17.36 -9.97
CA PRO A 270 21.45 -18.18 -9.42
C PRO A 270 21.33 -19.57 -10.07
N ARG A 271 21.59 -19.66 -11.38
CA ARG A 271 21.60 -20.94 -12.12
C ARG A 271 22.68 -21.88 -11.63
N GLN A 272 23.88 -21.36 -11.33
CA GLN A 272 24.98 -22.16 -10.78
C GLN A 272 24.63 -22.70 -9.39
N CYS A 273 24.14 -21.85 -8.48
CA CYS A 273 23.73 -22.29 -7.14
C CYS A 273 22.64 -23.37 -7.20
N ILE A 274 21.65 -23.22 -8.10
CA ILE A 274 20.63 -24.26 -8.31
C ILE A 274 21.24 -25.59 -8.75
N LEU A 275 22.25 -25.58 -9.63
CA LEU A 275 22.93 -26.80 -10.10
C LEU A 275 23.80 -27.46 -9.02
N GLU A 276 24.29 -26.67 -8.07
CA GLU A 276 25.08 -27.13 -6.94
C GLU A 276 24.20 -27.68 -5.79
N GLY A 277 22.90 -27.37 -5.82
CA GLY A 277 21.91 -27.83 -4.84
C GLY A 277 21.46 -26.74 -3.86
N ASP A 278 22.04 -25.53 -3.94
CA ASP A 278 21.76 -24.38 -3.06
C ASP A 278 20.50 -23.62 -3.48
N VAL A 279 19.42 -24.36 -3.78
CA VAL A 279 18.14 -23.80 -4.24
C VAL A 279 17.53 -22.88 -3.17
N ASP A 280 17.75 -23.19 -1.89
CA ASP A 280 17.20 -22.44 -0.75
C ASP A 280 17.80 -21.02 -0.67
N ALA A 281 19.10 -20.88 -0.93
CA ALA A 281 19.77 -19.58 -0.97
C ALA A 281 19.19 -18.70 -2.09
N VAL A 282 18.98 -19.29 -3.27
CA VAL A 282 18.37 -18.59 -4.42
C VAL A 282 16.92 -18.22 -4.14
N ALA A 283 16.15 -19.10 -3.48
CA ALA A 283 14.77 -18.80 -3.07
C ALA A 283 14.71 -17.66 -2.06
N GLY A 284 15.63 -17.61 -1.09
CA GLY A 284 15.76 -16.51 -0.14
C GLY A 284 16.11 -15.18 -0.81
N LEU A 285 16.99 -15.19 -1.81
CA LEU A 285 17.28 -14.02 -2.64
C LEU A 285 16.04 -13.57 -3.44
N ALA A 286 15.32 -14.50 -4.06
CA ALA A 286 14.10 -14.18 -4.81
C ALA A 286 13.02 -13.55 -3.91
N ALA A 287 12.83 -14.07 -2.70
CA ALA A 287 11.89 -13.51 -1.72
C ALA A 287 12.26 -12.07 -1.36
N ARG A 288 13.55 -11.83 -1.05
CA ARG A 288 14.10 -10.50 -0.77
C ARG A 288 13.90 -9.50 -1.90
N ILE A 289 14.08 -9.92 -3.16
CA ILE A 289 13.80 -9.07 -4.33
C ILE A 289 12.31 -8.70 -4.40
N LEU A 290 11.41 -9.66 -4.19
CA LEU A 290 9.96 -9.43 -4.21
C LEU A 290 9.49 -8.53 -3.05
N GLU A 291 10.16 -8.58 -1.91
CA GLU A 291 9.93 -7.70 -0.75
C GLU A 291 10.54 -6.29 -0.94
N GLY A 292 11.19 -6.02 -2.08
CA GLY A 292 11.85 -4.74 -2.36
C GLY A 292 13.17 -4.54 -1.60
N ASN A 293 13.76 -5.60 -1.06
CA ASN A 293 14.98 -5.56 -0.28
C ASN A 293 16.07 -6.51 -0.84
N PRO A 294 16.63 -6.24 -2.03
CA PRO A 294 17.49 -7.17 -2.77
C PRO A 294 18.92 -7.32 -2.22
N SER A 295 19.20 -6.82 -1.01
CA SER A 295 20.52 -6.90 -0.35
C SER A 295 20.92 -8.33 -0.02
#